data_AF-A0A956FXA9-F1
#
_entry.id   AF-A0A956FXA9-F1
#
_cell.length_a   1.000
_cell.length_b   1.000
_cell.length_c   1.000
_cell.angle_alpha   90.00
_cell.angle_beta   90.00
_cell.angle_gamma   90.00
#
_symmetry.space_group_name_H-M   'P 1'
#
loop_
_entity.id
_entity.type
_entity.pdbx_description
1 polymer ?
#
loop_
_entity_poly.entity_id
_entity_poly.type
_entity_poly.pdbx_seq_one_letter_code
_entity_poly.pdbx_strand_id
1 'polypeptide(L)' 'MIEKLSPAHRADALASLSGWTQVHGRDAISKTFRFADFSEAWGFMSRVALVAERDGHHPEWFNVYNRV' A
#
# COMPACT_ATOMS: atom_id res chain seq x y z
N MET A 1 8.33 5.87 -19.23
CA MET A 1 9.00 5.81 -17.90
C MET A 1 8.20 6.72 -16.99
N ILE A 2 7.75 6.27 -15.82
CA ILE A 2 7.08 7.15 -14.85
C ILE A 2 8.15 7.84 -14.02
N GLU A 3 8.07 9.17 -13.93
CA GLU A 3 9.01 9.97 -13.15
C GLU A 3 8.74 9.82 -11.65
N LYS A 4 9.82 9.76 -10.86
CA LYS A 4 9.72 9.74 -9.41
C LYS A 4 9.28 11.11 -8.90
N LEU A 5 8.42 11.11 -7.88
CA LEU A 5 8.03 12.34 -7.18
C LEU A 5 9.26 13.07 -6.63
N SER A 6 9.23 14.40 -6.67
CA SER A 6 10.20 15.26 -5.98
C SER A 6 10.06 15.14 -4.45
N PRO A 7 11.08 15.49 -3.65
CA PRO A 7 10.99 15.42 -2.19
C PRO A 7 9.81 16.21 -1.60
N ALA A 8 9.50 17.38 -2.15
CA ALA A 8 8.35 18.20 -1.72
C ALA A 8 7.02 17.50 -2.02
N HIS A 9 6.81 17.06 -3.27
CA HIS A 9 5.57 16.35 -3.65
C HIS A 9 5.38 15.05 -2.87
N ARG A 10 6.47 14.35 -2.50
CA ARG A 10 6.39 13.16 -1.64
C ARG A 10 5.89 13.49 -0.24
N ALA A 11 6.42 14.56 0.36
CA ALA A 11 6.01 14.98 1.71
C ALA A 11 4.53 15.39 1.72
N ASP A 12 4.10 16.19 0.73
CA ASP A 12 2.72 16.64 0.61
C ASP A 12 1.76 15.46 0.37
N ALA A 13 2.10 14.56 -0.56
CA ALA A 13 1.29 13.38 -0.82
C ALA A 13 1.19 12.49 0.43
N LEU A 14 2.31 12.21 1.09
CA LEU A 14 2.32 11.36 2.28
C LEU A 14 1.51 11.95 3.44
N ALA A 15 1.52 13.27 3.62
CA ALA A 15 0.71 13.94 4.66
C ALA A 15 -0.80 13.69 4.48
N SER A 16 -1.26 13.46 3.24
CA SER A 16 -2.66 13.14 2.95
C SER A 16 -3.01 11.65 3.12
N LEU A 17 -2.01 10.77 3.18
CA LEU A 17 -2.19 9.31 3.20
C LEU A 17 -2.22 8.78 4.64
N SER A 18 -3.39 8.83 5.28
CA SER A 18 -3.57 8.40 6.66
C SER A 18 -3.08 6.96 6.92
N GLY A 19 -2.18 6.82 7.89
CA GLY A 19 -1.59 5.55 8.32
C GLY A 19 -0.49 4.99 7.42
N TRP A 20 -0.12 5.69 6.35
CA TRP A 20 1.04 5.34 5.53
C TRP A 20 2.31 6.01 6.06
N THR A 21 3.43 5.30 5.97
CA THR A 21 4.74 5.79 6.41
C THR A 21 5.83 5.44 5.40
N GLN A 22 6.91 6.20 5.35
CA GLN A 22 8.08 5.83 4.55
C GLN A 22 8.77 4.60 5.15
N VAL A 23 9.27 3.73 4.27
CA VAL A 23 10.08 2.57 4.67
C VAL A 23 11.52 3.03 4.90
N HIS A 24 12.07 2.73 6.08
CA HIS A 24 13.46 3.06 6.39
C HIS A 24 14.42 2.35 5.43
N GLY A 25 15.32 3.10 4.79
CA GLY A 25 16.34 2.56 3.88
C GLY A 25 15.83 2.16 2.49
N ARG A 26 14.56 2.45 2.15
CA ARG A 26 13.99 2.15 0.83
C ARG A 26 13.07 3.28 0.36
N ASP A 27 13.13 3.59 -0.94
CA ASP A 27 12.21 4.53 -1.60
C ASP A 27 10.82 3.89 -1.80
N ALA A 28 10.10 3.70 -0.70
CA ALA A 28 8.77 3.07 -0.66
C ALA A 28 7.95 3.60 0.52
N ILE A 29 6.64 3.38 0.46
CA ILE A 29 5.72 3.61 1.58
C ILE A 29 5.09 2.28 2.00
N SER A 30 4.71 2.16 3.26
CA SER A 30 4.00 1.00 3.78
C SER A 30 2.89 1.41 4.74
N LYS A 31 1.91 0.52 4.86
CA LYS A 31 0.83 0.59 5.86
C LYS A 31 0.46 -0.83 6.25
N THR A 32 0.17 -1.03 7.53
CA THR A 32 -0.38 -2.30 8.03
C THR A 32 -1.88 -2.15 8.22
N PHE A 33 -2.64 -3.07 7.65
CA PHE A 33 -4.07 -3.19 7.82
C PHE A 33 -4.40 -4.32 8.80
N ARG A 34 -5.46 -4.14 9.58
CA ARG A 34 -5.98 -5.17 10.49
C ARG A 34 -7.48 -5.28 10.32
N PHE A 35 -7.95 -6.49 10.07
CA PHE A 35 -9.35 -6.83 9.82
C PHE A 35 -9.93 -7.69 10.96
N ALA A 36 -11.22 -8.01 10.94
CA ALA A 36 -11.80 -8.87 11.96
C ALA A 36 -11.24 -10.30 11.88
N ASP A 37 -11.11 -10.84 10.66
CA ASP A 37 -10.64 -12.19 10.39
C ASP A 37 -9.91 -12.31 9.04
N PHE A 38 -9.57 -13.55 8.66
CA PHE A 38 -8.92 -13.83 7.38
C PHE A 38 -9.84 -13.60 6.16
N SER A 39 -11.14 -13.84 6.29
CA SER A 39 -12.07 -13.68 5.16
C SER A 39 -12.16 -12.22 4.73
N GLU A 40 -12.26 -11.30 5.70
CA GLU A 40 -12.23 -9.87 5.44
C GLU A 40 -10.90 -9.41 4.83
N ALA A 41 -9.77 -9.87 5.40
CA ALA A 41 -8.43 -9.56 4.88
C ALA A 41 -8.26 -10.04 3.42
N TRP A 42 -8.69 -11.26 3.12
CA TRP A 42 -8.62 -11.82 1.77
C TRP A 42 -9.55 -11.10 0.79
N GLY A 43 -10.74 -10.68 1.24
CA GLY A 43 -11.65 -9.86 0.46
C GLY A 43 -11.05 -8.49 0.10
N PHE A 44 -10.36 -7.85 1.05
CA PHE A 44 -9.58 -6.63 0.79
C PHE A 44 -8.49 -6.87 -0.25
N MET A 45 -7.66 -7.90 -0.06
CA MET A 45 -6.57 -8.26 -0.97
C MET A 45 -7.09 -8.51 -2.39
N SER A 46 -8.17 -9.28 -2.53
CA SER A 46 -8.76 -9.60 -3.84
C SER A 46 -9.20 -8.33 -4.59
N ARG A 47 -9.76 -7.33 -3.90
CA ARG A 47 -10.12 -6.04 -4.52
C ARG A 47 -8.90 -5.23 -4.94
N VAL A 48 -7.86 -5.20 -4.10
CA VAL A 48 -6.58 -4.53 -4.43
C VAL A 48 -5.94 -5.18 -5.66
N ALA A 49 -5.96 -6.51 -5.77
CA ALA A 49 -5.39 -7.23 -6.91
C ALA A 49 -6.06 -6.84 -8.25
N LEU A 50 -7.40 -6.69 -8.27
CA LEU A 50 -8.11 -6.25 -9.48
C LEU A 50 -7.73 -4.82 -9.90
N VAL A 51 -7.55 -3.92 -8.94
CA VAL A 51 -7.11 -2.55 -9.20
C VAL A 51 -5.65 -2.53 -9.68
N ALA A 52 -4.78 -3.30 -9.05
CA ALA A 52 -3.37 -3.41 -9.41
C ALA A 52 -3.17 -3.92 -10.85
N GLU A 53 -3.93 -4.93 -11.27
CA GLU A 53 -3.91 -5.43 -12.66
C GLU A 53 -4.38 -4.38 -13.65
N ARG A 54 -5.49 -3.68 -13.36
CA ARG A 54 -6.00 -2.60 -14.22
C ARG A 54 -4.97 -1.48 -14.38
N ASP A 55 -4.29 -1.11 -13.30
CA ASP A 55 -3.36 0.02 -13.28
C ASP A 55 -1.92 -0.37 -13.69
N GLY A 56 -1.67 -1.68 -13.92
CA GLY A 56 -0.33 -2.20 -14.20
C GLY A 56 0.68 -1.92 -13.09
N HIS A 57 0.22 -1.83 -11.83
CA HIS A 57 1.03 -1.47 -10.68
C HIS A 57 0.70 -2.34 -9.46
N HIS A 58 1.62 -3.24 -9.13
CA HIS A 58 1.42 -4.26 -8.10
C HIS A 58 2.05 -3.88 -6.75
N PRO A 59 1.37 -4.15 -5.62
CA PRO A 59 1.97 -3.95 -4.31
C PRO A 59 2.94 -5.07 -3.96
N GLU A 60 3.82 -4.80 -3.00
CA GLU A 60 4.47 -5.82 -2.19
C GLU A 60 3.76 -5.86 -0.83
N TRP A 61 3.26 -7.02 -0.43
CA TRP A 61 2.55 -7.20 0.83
C TRP A 61 2.88 -8.52 1.52
N PHE A 62 2.49 -8.63 2.79
CA PHE A 62 2.67 -9.83 3.60
C PHE A 62 1.42 -10.05 4.44
N ASN A 63 0.73 -11.15 4.21
CA ASN A 63 -0.50 -11.48 4.93
C ASN A 63 -0.29 -12.60 5.96
N VAL A 64 -0.76 -12.38 7.18
CA VAL A 64 -0.90 -13.41 8.22
C VAL A 64 -2.27 -13.25 8.86
N TYR A 65 -3.19 -14.17 8.56
CA TYR A 65 -4.58 -14.16 9.03
C TYR A 65 -5.26 -12.81 8.75
N ASN A 66 -5.58 -12.03 9.78
CA ASN A 66 -6.29 -10.76 9.66
C ASN A 66 -5.39 -9.53 9.48
N ARG A 67 -4.09 -9.72 9.26
CA ARG A 67 -3.12 -8.63 9.04
C ARG A 67 -2.58 -8.67 7.62
N VAL A 68 -2.60 -7.52 6.95
CA VAL A 68 -2.05 -7.31 5.59
C VAL A 68 -1.07 -6.14 5.62
#